data_AF-A0A9D4T3K3-F1
#
_entry.id   AF-A0A9D4T3K3-F1
#
_cell.length_a   1.000
_cell.length_b   1.000
_cell.length_c   1.000
_cell.angle_alpha   90.00
_cell.angle_beta   90.00
_cell.angle_gamma   90.00
#
_symmetry.space_group_name_H-M   'P 1'
#
loop_
_entity.id
_entity.type
_entity.pdbx_description
1 polymer ?
#
loop_
_entity_poly.entity_id
_entity_poly.type
_entity_poly.pdbx_seq_one_letter_code
_entity_poly.pdbx_strand_id
1 'polypeptide(L)'
;MEVSSSDSGDSNDFGAELADPANHFAFDPLASSSEEDSSSPDSDNAMQEALRIGNVQWCLCGSCRAMETEPESVCCREIDKVNSLVPDEAACVTEHPTFRRG
;
A
#
# COMPACT_ATOMS: atom_id res chain seq x y z
N MET A 1 42.93 -49.26 27.17
CA MET A 1 43.12 -47.82 27.43
C MET A 1 42.71 -47.08 26.17
N GLU A 2 41.60 -46.38 26.03
CA GLU A 2 40.40 -46.13 26.83
C GLU A 2 39.33 -45.82 25.75
N VAL A 3 38.07 -46.17 25.97
CA VAL A 3 36.97 -45.75 25.09
C VAL A 3 36.77 -44.24 25.22
N SER A 4 36.35 -43.56 24.14
CA SER A 4 35.42 -42.42 24.20
C SER A 4 35.03 -42.02 22.78
N SER A 5 33.88 -42.49 22.34
CA SER A 5 33.11 -41.87 21.26
C SER A 5 32.53 -40.57 21.81
N SER A 6 32.90 -39.43 21.25
CA SER A 6 32.29 -38.15 21.58
C SER A 6 31.15 -37.88 20.60
N ASP A 7 29.98 -38.43 20.92
CA ASP A 7 28.71 -37.87 20.46
C ASP A 7 28.45 -36.63 21.32
N SER A 8 28.32 -35.48 20.68
CA SER A 8 27.86 -34.27 21.32
C SER A 8 26.92 -33.61 20.33
N GLY A 9 25.68 -34.09 20.34
CA GLY A 9 24.55 -33.38 19.76
C GLY A 9 24.42 -32.03 20.45
N ASP A 10 24.85 -30.98 19.76
CA ASP A 10 24.57 -29.60 20.16
C ASP A 10 23.07 -29.38 19.95
N SER A 11 22.34 -29.63 21.03
CA SER A 11 20.91 -29.44 21.09
C SER A 11 20.67 -27.94 21.10
N ASN A 12 20.15 -27.42 20.00
CA ASN A 12 19.76 -26.02 19.85
C ASN A 12 19.03 -25.54 21.11
N ASP A 13 19.73 -24.73 21.91
CA ASP A 13 19.20 -23.91 22.99
C ASP A 13 18.36 -22.80 22.38
N PHE A 14 17.19 -23.18 21.85
CA PHE A 14 16.16 -22.24 21.46
C PHE A 14 15.47 -21.82 22.75
N GLY A 15 16.13 -20.93 23.48
CA GLY A 15 15.60 -20.24 24.65
C GLY A 15 14.24 -19.66 24.28
N ALA A 16 13.20 -20.39 24.68
CA ALA A 16 11.82 -19.95 24.60
C ALA A 16 11.66 -18.78 25.56
N GLU A 17 11.92 -17.57 25.06
CA GLU A 17 11.30 -16.38 25.62
C GLU A 17 9.80 -16.54 25.37
N LEU A 18 9.10 -17.05 26.37
CA LEU A 18 7.65 -17.12 26.42
C LEU A 18 7.12 -15.68 26.53
N ALA A 19 7.17 -14.95 25.42
CA ALA A 19 6.34 -13.78 25.22
C ALA A 19 4.89 -14.28 25.26
N ASP A 20 4.21 -13.90 26.33
CA ASP A 20 2.84 -14.24 26.68
C ASP A 20 1.90 -14.20 25.45
N PRO A 21 1.45 -15.34 24.91
CA PRO A 21 0.62 -15.35 23.71
C PRO A 21 -0.83 -14.89 23.98
N ALA A 22 -1.17 -14.47 25.21
CA ALA A 22 -2.53 -14.09 25.56
C ALA A 22 -2.87 -12.63 25.26
N ASN A 23 -1.92 -11.82 24.76
CA ASN A 23 -2.15 -10.39 24.47
C ASN A 23 -2.17 -10.02 22.98
N HIS A 24 -2.23 -10.97 22.05
CA HIS A 24 -2.28 -10.66 20.62
C HIS A 24 -3.70 -10.39 20.07
N PHE A 25 -4.75 -10.52 20.89
CA PHE A 25 -6.13 -10.25 20.45
C PHE A 25 -6.99 -9.60 21.55
N ALA A 26 -6.51 -8.50 22.12
CA ALA A 26 -7.33 -7.64 22.99
C ALA A 26 -8.22 -6.67 22.19
N PHE A 27 -8.84 -7.13 21.10
CA PHE A 27 -9.92 -6.39 20.45
C PHE A 27 -11.23 -6.94 21.03
N ASP A 28 -11.71 -6.30 22.10
CA ASP A 28 -13.02 -6.58 22.69
C ASP A 28 -14.10 -5.84 21.88
N PRO A 29 -14.90 -6.51 21.05
CA PRO A 29 -15.97 -5.88 20.26
C PRO A 29 -17.11 -5.31 21.12
N LEU A 30 -17.07 -5.48 22.45
CA LEU A 30 -18.02 -4.88 23.38
C LEU A 30 -17.46 -3.64 24.10
N ALA A 31 -16.22 -3.23 23.82
CA ALA A 31 -15.67 -1.95 24.27
C ALA A 31 -16.29 -0.78 23.48
N SER A 32 -17.60 -0.60 23.65
CA SER A 32 -18.32 0.60 23.24
C SER A 32 -17.97 1.74 24.21
N SER A 33 -16.91 2.49 23.91
CA SER A 33 -16.74 3.83 24.46
C SER A 33 -17.39 4.82 23.50
N SER A 34 -18.69 5.04 23.72
CA SER A 34 -19.42 6.17 23.13
C SER A 34 -19.12 7.40 23.99
N GLU A 35 -18.24 8.29 23.56
CA GLU A 35 -18.26 9.69 23.98
C GLU A 35 -17.83 10.55 22.78
N GLU A 36 -18.64 11.57 22.53
CA GLU A 36 -18.76 12.32 21.30
C GLU A 36 -17.94 13.61 21.45
N ASP A 37 -17.00 13.90 20.54
CA ASP A 37 -16.42 15.24 20.42
C ASP A 37 -16.47 15.72 18.97
N SER A 38 -17.30 16.75 18.80
CA SER A 38 -17.59 17.40 17.53
C SER A 38 -16.42 18.30 17.15
N SER A 39 -15.63 17.87 16.18
CA SER A 39 -14.78 18.77 15.39
C SER A 39 -15.30 18.78 13.95
N SER A 40 -15.77 19.96 13.55
CA SER A 40 -16.43 20.31 12.28
C SER A 40 -15.82 19.64 11.04
N PRO A 41 -16.64 19.15 10.08
CA PRO A 41 -16.12 18.89 8.75
C PRO A 41 -15.80 20.24 8.12
N ASP A 42 -14.52 20.55 7.97
CA ASP A 42 -14.02 21.57 7.05
C ASP A 42 -14.44 21.12 5.64
N SER A 43 -15.66 21.51 5.27
CA SER A 43 -16.42 20.99 4.13
C SER A 43 -16.05 21.76 2.87
N ASP A 44 -14.74 21.77 2.55
CA ASP A 44 -14.21 22.36 1.33
C ASP A 44 -13.24 21.42 0.58
N ASN A 45 -12.99 20.20 1.09
CA ASN A 45 -12.15 19.19 0.40
C ASN A 45 -12.96 18.01 -0.19
N ALA A 46 -14.15 17.72 0.35
CA ALA A 46 -14.96 16.56 -0.04
C ALA A 46 -15.57 16.65 -1.47
N MET A 47 -15.55 17.83 -2.12
CA MET A 47 -16.00 17.97 -3.51
C MET A 47 -14.92 17.60 -4.54
N GLN A 48 -13.65 17.50 -4.15
CA GLN A 48 -12.56 17.10 -5.05
C GLN A 48 -12.38 15.58 -5.13
N GLU A 49 -12.89 14.83 -4.15
CA GLU A 49 -13.09 13.38 -4.22
C GLU A 49 -14.36 13.03 -5.02
N ALA A 50 -14.60 13.72 -6.13
CA ALA A 50 -15.53 13.23 -7.13
C ALA A 50 -15.07 11.82 -7.51
N LEU A 51 -15.87 10.81 -7.14
CA LEU A 51 -15.62 9.38 -7.36
C LEU A 51 -14.90 9.18 -8.70
N ARG A 52 -13.61 8.85 -8.66
CA ARG A 52 -12.77 8.75 -9.86
C ARG A 52 -13.24 7.63 -10.81
N ILE A 53 -14.05 6.71 -10.28
CA ILE A 53 -14.69 5.59 -10.95
C ILE A 53 -15.60 6.09 -12.08
N GLY A 54 -15.55 5.42 -13.23
CA GLY A 54 -16.47 5.67 -14.34
C GLY A 54 -16.22 6.98 -15.11
N ASN A 55 -15.17 7.75 -14.78
CA ASN A 55 -14.79 8.95 -15.53
C ASN A 55 -13.27 9.11 -15.64
N VAL A 56 -12.84 10.14 -16.38
CA VAL A 56 -11.42 10.45 -16.67
C VAL A 56 -11.07 11.90 -16.34
N GLN A 57 -11.86 12.59 -15.52
CA GLN A 57 -11.62 14.02 -15.20
C GLN A 57 -10.31 14.22 -14.41
N TRP A 58 -9.84 13.17 -13.73
CA TRP A 58 -8.54 13.11 -13.04
C TRP A 58 -7.35 12.88 -13.98
N CYS A 59 -7.58 12.57 -15.26
CA CYS A 59 -6.50 12.30 -16.21
C CYS A 59 -5.80 13.58 -16.65
N LEU A 60 -4.47 13.61 -16.50
CA LEU A 60 -3.63 14.72 -16.95
C LEU A 60 -2.87 14.43 -18.26
N CYS A 61 -2.75 13.15 -18.66
CA CYS A 61 -1.99 12.75 -19.85
C CYS A 61 -2.84 12.60 -21.13
N GLY A 62 -4.17 12.61 -21.01
CA GLY A 62 -5.11 12.47 -22.13
C GLY A 62 -5.30 11.04 -22.66
N SER A 63 -4.61 10.04 -22.10
CA SER A 63 -4.65 8.64 -22.59
C SER A 63 -5.32 7.65 -21.64
N CYS A 64 -5.80 8.09 -20.47
CA CYS A 64 -6.49 7.21 -19.52
C CYS A 64 -7.92 6.89 -19.99
N ARG A 65 -8.46 5.76 -19.53
CA ARG A 65 -9.86 5.36 -19.72
C ARG A 65 -10.58 5.31 -18.37
N ALA A 66 -11.91 5.41 -18.41
CA ALA A 66 -12.72 5.20 -17.22
C ALA A 66 -12.53 3.77 -16.70
N MET A 67 -12.31 3.64 -15.39
CA MET A 67 -12.10 2.34 -14.74
C MET A 67 -13.26 2.02 -13.79
N GLU A 68 -13.44 0.72 -13.53
CA GLU A 68 -14.52 0.18 -12.68
C GLU A 68 -14.19 0.30 -11.19
N THR A 69 -12.90 0.46 -10.86
CA THR A 69 -12.42 0.55 -9.49
C THR A 69 -11.58 1.80 -9.26
N GLU A 70 -11.63 2.33 -8.03
CA GLU A 70 -10.84 3.48 -7.62
C GLU A 70 -9.31 3.28 -7.72
N PRO A 71 -8.71 2.15 -7.27
CA PRO A 71 -7.25 1.97 -7.35
C PRO A 71 -6.72 1.92 -8.79
N GLU A 72 -7.56 1.61 -9.77
CA GLU A 72 -7.22 1.65 -11.19
C GLU A 72 -7.36 3.05 -11.80
N SER A 73 -8.01 3.98 -11.11
CA SER A 73 -8.28 5.34 -11.58
C SER A 73 -7.10 6.29 -11.25
N VAL A 74 -5.91 5.95 -11.73
CA VAL A 74 -4.64 6.67 -11.51
C VAL A 74 -3.97 7.08 -12.82
N CYS A 75 -3.46 8.31 -12.89
CA CYS A 75 -2.78 8.82 -14.09
C CYS A 75 -1.26 8.68 -13.98
N CYS A 76 -0.57 8.41 -15.09
CA CYS A 76 0.89 8.33 -15.12
C CYS A 76 1.60 9.64 -14.71
N ARG A 77 0.88 10.77 -14.73
CA ARG A 77 1.37 12.08 -14.29
C ARG A 77 1.20 12.33 -12.79
N GLU A 78 0.33 11.60 -12.11
CA GLU A 78 0.14 11.71 -10.65
C GLU A 78 1.23 10.97 -9.86
N ILE A 79 1.89 10.00 -10.48
CA ILE A 79 2.96 9.23 -9.84
C ILE A 79 4.30 9.89 -10.17
N ASP A 80 4.91 10.58 -9.21
CA ASP A 80 6.16 11.33 -9.41
C ASP A 80 7.27 10.53 -10.08
N LYS A 81 7.46 9.27 -9.65
CA LYS A 81 8.46 8.36 -10.20
C LYS A 81 8.21 7.98 -11.66
N VAL A 82 6.95 8.00 -12.11
CA VAL A 82 6.57 7.72 -13.49
C VAL A 82 6.65 9.00 -14.31
N ASN A 83 6.16 10.12 -13.75
CA ASN A 83 6.19 11.42 -14.39
C ASN A 83 7.62 11.86 -14.73
N SER A 84 8.60 11.57 -13.88
CA SER A 84 10.02 11.86 -14.13
C SER A 84 10.65 11.05 -15.27
N LEU A 85 10.00 9.97 -15.71
CA LEU A 85 10.43 9.14 -16.83
C LEU A 85 9.75 9.54 -18.15
N VAL A 86 8.74 10.41 -18.11
CA VAL A 86 8.07 10.89 -19.32
C VAL A 86 8.97 11.94 -19.98
N PRO A 87 9.37 11.75 -21.26
CA PRO A 87 10.15 12.75 -22.00
C PRO A 87 9.45 14.11 -22.05
N ASP A 88 10.19 15.21 -22.14
CA ASP A 88 9.63 16.56 -22.19
C ASP A 88 8.72 16.76 -23.41
N GLU A 89 9.04 16.12 -24.54
CA GLU A 89 8.23 16.14 -25.76
C GLU A 89 7.01 15.18 -25.74
N ALA A 90 6.87 14.36 -24.70
CA ALA A 90 5.83 13.34 -24.62
C ALA A 90 4.72 13.73 -23.63
N ALA A 91 3.48 13.40 -23.97
CA ALA A 91 2.32 13.66 -23.11
C ALA A 91 2.09 12.54 -22.08
N CYS A 92 2.43 11.30 -22.44
CA CYS A 92 2.14 10.09 -21.68
C CYS A 92 3.34 9.13 -21.62
N VAL A 93 3.45 8.34 -20.55
CA VAL A 93 4.53 7.35 -20.38
C VAL A 93 4.58 6.31 -21.49
N THR A 94 3.44 6.00 -22.13
CA THR A 94 3.37 5.04 -23.24
C THR A 94 4.07 5.54 -24.51
N GLU A 95 4.39 6.83 -24.60
CA GLU A 95 5.15 7.40 -25.70
C GLU A 95 6.66 7.23 -25.53
N HIS A 96 7.11 6.85 -24.33
CA HIS A 96 8.52 6.60 -24.07
C HIS A 96 9.04 5.48 -24.98
N PRO A 97 10.25 5.61 -25.56
CA PRO A 97 10.77 4.68 -26.57
C PRO A 97 10.80 3.21 -26.16
N THR A 98 10.90 2.91 -24.87
CA THR A 98 10.91 1.54 -24.34
C THR A 98 9.54 0.86 -24.41
N PHE A 99 8.43 1.61 -24.38
CA PHE A 99 7.07 1.05 -24.46
C PHE A 99 6.62 0.78 -25.90
N ARG A 100 7.20 1.49 -26.88
CA ARG A 100 6.83 1.36 -28.31
C ARG A 100 7.52 0.19 -29.04
N ARG A 101 8.42 -0.55 -28.39
CA ARG A 101 9.16 -1.69 -28.98
C ARG A 101 8.59 -3.05 -28.55
N GLY A 102 7.27 -3.21 -28.68
CA GLY A 102 6.58 -4.49 -28.54
C GLY A 102 6.53 -5.26 -29.86
#